data_AF-A0A2T4WUD6-F1
#
_entry.id   AF-A0A2T4WUD6-F1
#
_cell.length_a   1.000
_cell.length_b   1.000
_cell.length_c   1.000
_cell.angle_alpha   90.00
_cell.angle_beta   90.00
_cell.angle_gamma   90.00
#
_symmetry.space_group_name_H-M   'P 1'
#
loop_
_entity.id
_entity.type
_entity.pdbx_description
1 polymer ?
#
loop_
_entity_poly.entity_id
_entity_poly.type
_entity_poly.pdbx_seq_one_letter_code
_entity_poly.pdbx_strand_id
1 'polypeptide(L)'
;MKRHEALVPLSREHHHLLILAQVLKHDVPAYPNMPTTPAEQRTYALARFDDLLSAHFRWEEEVLLPLAERYGDKLCRLAHQVRTDHAAIRTAFDNLKTATDLDLPQQLDALGHQLAAHVRFEERVFFQKMQDLLPPEAWIGLEQPGRWN
;
A
#
# COMPACT_ATOMS: atom_id res chain seq x y z
N MET A 1 -11.52 2.40 -16.80
CA MET A 1 -10.43 3.19 -17.44
C MET A 1 -9.15 2.37 -17.40
N LYS A 2 -8.29 2.45 -18.44
CA LYS A 2 -6.99 1.76 -18.45
C LYS A 2 -5.98 2.54 -17.58
N ARG A 3 -5.25 1.84 -16.71
CA ARG A 3 -4.15 2.40 -15.90
C ARG A 3 -3.01 2.86 -16.82
N HIS A 4 -2.40 4.00 -16.53
CA HIS A 4 -1.22 4.47 -17.26
C HIS A 4 -0.06 3.47 -17.09
N GLU A 5 0.73 3.22 -18.13
CA GLU A 5 1.74 2.16 -18.15
C GLU A 5 2.76 2.29 -17.01
N ALA A 6 3.13 3.52 -16.68
CA ALA A 6 4.07 3.82 -15.58
C ALA A 6 3.52 3.44 -14.18
N LEU A 7 2.20 3.36 -14.01
CA LEU A 7 1.55 3.00 -12.74
C LEU A 7 1.17 1.51 -12.67
N VAL A 8 1.20 0.79 -13.79
CA VAL A 8 0.85 -0.64 -13.83
C VAL A 8 1.70 -1.50 -12.88
N PRO A 9 3.03 -1.27 -12.73
CA PRO A 9 3.83 -2.03 -11.75
C PRO A 9 3.30 -1.89 -10.32
N LEU A 10 3.00 -0.66 -9.86
CA LEU A 10 2.44 -0.41 -8.53
C LEU A 10 1.08 -1.09 -8.37
N SER A 11 0.22 -1.01 -9.39
CA SER A 11 -1.07 -1.71 -9.37
C SER A 11 -0.93 -3.23 -9.26
N ARG A 12 0.19 -3.83 -9.72
CA ARG A 12 0.47 -5.26 -9.50
C ARG A 12 0.90 -5.53 -8.06
N GLU A 13 1.73 -4.68 -7.47
CA GLU A 13 2.10 -4.77 -6.05
C GLU A 13 0.87 -4.60 -5.14
N HIS A 14 0.00 -3.65 -5.45
CA HIS A 14 -1.31 -3.45 -4.80
C HIS A 14 -2.17 -4.70 -4.77
N HIS A 15 -2.13 -5.54 -5.81
CA HIS A 15 -2.86 -6.81 -5.79
C HIS A 15 -2.35 -7.72 -4.67
N HIS A 16 -1.04 -7.82 -4.48
CA HIS A 16 -0.45 -8.60 -3.39
C HIS A 16 -0.77 -7.99 -2.01
N LEU A 17 -0.80 -6.66 -1.91
CA LEU A 17 -1.22 -5.97 -0.68
C LEU A 17 -2.69 -6.19 -0.35
N LEU A 18 -3.57 -6.30 -1.34
CA LEU A 18 -4.97 -6.65 -1.12
C LEU A 18 -5.15 -8.10 -0.68
N ILE A 19 -4.30 -9.02 -1.15
CA ILE A 19 -4.27 -10.40 -0.64
C ILE A 19 -3.82 -10.39 0.83
N LEU A 20 -2.76 -9.65 1.17
CA LEU A 20 -2.35 -9.48 2.56
C LEU A 20 -3.50 -8.92 3.41
N ALA A 21 -4.13 -7.83 2.98
CA ALA A 21 -5.28 -7.25 3.66
C ALA A 21 -6.42 -8.27 3.88
N GLN A 22 -6.71 -9.10 2.89
CA GLN A 22 -7.71 -10.16 2.99
C GLN A 22 -7.33 -11.25 3.99
N VAL A 23 -6.04 -11.61 4.07
CA VAL A 23 -5.51 -12.59 5.03
C VAL A 23 -5.61 -12.07 6.47
N LEU A 24 -5.49 -10.76 6.68
CA LEU A 24 -5.47 -10.17 8.03
C LEU A 24 -6.87 -9.86 8.59
N LYS A 25 -7.84 -9.56 7.72
CA LYS A 25 -9.20 -9.25 8.16
C LYS A 25 -9.93 -10.48 8.68
N HIS A 26 -10.71 -10.29 9.74
CA HIS A 26 -11.49 -11.35 10.38
C HIS A 26 -12.94 -11.43 9.89
N ASP A 27 -13.44 -10.40 9.21
CA ASP A 27 -14.83 -10.23 8.77
C ASP A 27 -15.09 -10.82 7.37
N VAL A 28 -14.09 -11.51 6.82
CA VAL A 28 -14.11 -12.05 5.46
C VAL A 28 -13.66 -13.52 5.42
N PRO A 29 -14.04 -14.27 4.38
CA PRO A 29 -13.57 -15.63 4.21
C PRO A 29 -12.04 -15.72 4.13
N ALA A 30 -11.49 -16.76 4.75
CA ALA A 30 -10.08 -17.08 4.68
C ALA A 30 -9.62 -17.20 3.21
N TYR A 31 -8.46 -16.63 2.90
CA TYR A 31 -7.88 -16.75 1.57
C TYR A 31 -7.31 -18.17 1.39
N PRO A 32 -7.60 -18.86 0.27
CA PRO A 32 -7.12 -20.23 0.07
C PRO A 32 -5.60 -20.35 0.18
N ASN A 33 -5.13 -21.40 0.86
CA ASN A 33 -3.71 -21.71 1.06
C ASN A 33 -2.90 -20.60 1.75
N MET A 34 -3.53 -19.85 2.66
CA MET A 34 -2.89 -18.78 3.45
C MET A 34 -3.05 -19.02 4.96
N PRO A 35 -2.25 -18.34 5.80
CA PRO A 35 -2.39 -18.35 7.25
C PRO A 35 -3.82 -18.13 7.75
N THR A 36 -4.21 -18.86 8.79
CA THR A 36 -5.55 -18.74 9.40
C THR A 36 -5.54 -18.47 10.90
N THR A 37 -4.37 -18.63 11.55
CA THR A 37 -4.21 -18.26 12.96
C THR A 37 -3.58 -16.86 13.10
N PRO A 38 -3.89 -16.09 14.15
CA PRO A 38 -3.27 -14.78 14.39
C PRO A 38 -1.74 -14.82 14.42
N ALA A 39 -1.15 -15.87 15.00
CA ALA A 39 0.30 -16.03 15.06
C ALA A 39 0.93 -16.18 13.67
N GLU A 40 0.36 -17.05 12.81
CA GLU A 40 0.84 -17.24 11.44
C GLU A 40 0.59 -16.00 10.57
N GLN A 41 -0.56 -15.33 10.74
CA GLN A 41 -0.89 -14.08 10.06
C GLN A 41 0.12 -12.98 10.42
N ARG A 42 0.52 -12.85 11.68
CA ARG A 42 1.58 -11.92 12.11
C ARG A 42 2.90 -12.21 11.41
N THR A 43 3.36 -13.46 11.43
CA THR A 43 4.62 -13.85 10.76
C THR A 43 4.57 -13.54 9.27
N TYR A 44 3.45 -13.84 8.62
CA TYR A 44 3.25 -13.54 7.21
C TYR A 44 3.21 -12.04 6.92
N ALA A 45 2.53 -11.25 7.76
CA ALA A 45 2.45 -9.80 7.63
C ALA A 45 3.83 -9.17 7.72
N LEU A 46 4.62 -9.51 8.76
CA LEU A 46 5.97 -8.97 8.96
C LEU A 46 6.88 -9.32 7.77
N ALA A 47 6.84 -10.55 7.28
CA ALA A 47 7.58 -10.94 6.07
C ALA A 47 7.17 -10.13 4.83
N ARG A 48 5.87 -9.88 4.64
CA ARG A 48 5.38 -9.04 3.53
C ARG A 48 5.72 -7.56 3.68
N PHE A 49 5.86 -7.07 4.91
CA PHE A 49 6.33 -5.73 5.15
C PHE A 49 7.76 -5.56 4.62
N ASP A 50 8.65 -6.48 5.01
CA ASP A 50 10.07 -6.43 4.65
C ASP A 50 10.29 -6.71 3.15
N ASP A 51 9.63 -7.72 2.59
CA ASP A 51 9.85 -8.18 1.22
C ASP A 51 9.23 -7.28 0.14
N LEU A 52 8.18 -6.54 0.48
CA LEU A 52 7.36 -5.83 -0.51
C LEU A 52 6.98 -4.42 -0.06
N LEU A 53 6.25 -4.30 1.05
CA LEU A 53 5.57 -3.04 1.39
C LEU A 53 6.56 -1.91 1.67
N SER A 54 7.66 -2.20 2.36
CA SER A 54 8.67 -1.18 2.69
C SER A 54 9.33 -0.60 1.44
N ALA A 55 9.59 -1.42 0.42
CA ALA A 55 10.22 -0.96 -0.82
C ALA A 55 9.23 -0.19 -1.70
N HIS A 56 7.99 -0.69 -1.77
CA HIS A 56 6.86 -0.03 -2.42
C HIS A 56 6.65 1.40 -1.89
N PHE A 57 6.47 1.55 -0.57
CA PHE A 57 6.28 2.86 0.05
C PHE A 57 7.45 3.81 -0.18
N ARG A 58 8.69 3.29 -0.08
CA ARG A 58 9.89 4.11 -0.31
C ARG A 58 9.90 4.67 -1.73
N TRP A 59 9.62 3.84 -2.73
CA TRP A 59 9.59 4.29 -4.12
C TRP A 59 8.52 5.36 -4.35
N GLU A 60 7.32 5.16 -3.80
CA GLU A 60 6.26 6.17 -3.90
C GLU A 60 6.69 7.49 -3.26
N GLU A 61 7.21 7.43 -2.03
CA GLU A 61 7.63 8.61 -1.25
C GLU A 61 8.78 9.39 -1.89
N GLU A 62 9.71 8.70 -2.55
CA GLU A 62 10.91 9.27 -3.17
C GLU A 62 10.69 9.70 -4.62
N VAL A 63 9.76 9.06 -5.34
CA VAL A 63 9.57 9.24 -6.78
C VAL A 63 8.18 9.75 -7.13
N LEU A 64 7.14 9.01 -6.76
CA LEU A 64 5.78 9.27 -7.22
C LEU A 64 5.15 10.50 -6.57
N LEU A 65 5.26 10.61 -5.24
CA LEU A 65 4.66 11.69 -4.46
C LEU A 65 5.31 13.04 -4.79
N PRO A 66 6.66 13.17 -4.86
CA PRO A 66 7.30 14.40 -5.31
C PRO A 66 6.92 14.80 -6.73
N LEU A 67 6.72 13.82 -7.63
CA LEU A 67 6.22 14.12 -8.97
C LEU A 67 4.80 14.72 -8.89
N ALA A 68 3.88 14.10 -8.17
CA ALA A 68 2.50 14.56 -8.04
C ALA A 68 2.42 15.98 -7.43
N GLU A 69 3.22 16.26 -6.40
CA GLU A 69 3.26 17.56 -5.69
C GLU A 69 3.61 18.74 -6.62
N ARG A 70 4.33 18.49 -7.73
CA ARG A 70 4.68 19.52 -8.71
C ARG A 70 3.50 19.99 -9.58
N TYR A 71 2.39 19.26 -9.60
CA TYR A 71 1.25 19.49 -10.50
C TYR A 71 0.00 20.01 -9.78
N GLY A 72 0.21 20.87 -8.77
CA GLY A 72 -0.81 21.71 -8.15
C GLY A 72 -1.41 21.17 -6.84
N ASP A 73 -2.11 22.06 -6.12
CA ASP A 73 -2.56 21.84 -4.74
C ASP A 73 -3.39 20.57 -4.53
N LYS A 74 -4.15 20.16 -5.54
CA LYS A 74 -4.99 18.97 -5.44
C LYS A 74 -4.14 17.70 -5.34
N LEU A 75 -3.12 17.56 -6.18
CA LEU A 75 -2.22 16.41 -6.12
C LEU A 75 -1.31 16.47 -4.91
N CYS A 76 -0.86 17.66 -4.52
CA CYS A 76 -0.12 17.86 -3.27
C CYS A 76 -0.90 17.35 -2.04
N ARG A 77 -2.20 17.68 -1.93
CA ARG A 77 -3.04 17.16 -0.82
C ARG A 77 -3.22 15.64 -0.86
N LEU A 78 -3.38 15.05 -2.04
CA LEU A 78 -3.51 13.60 -2.16
C LEU A 78 -2.20 12.89 -1.81
N ALA A 79 -1.06 13.43 -2.26
CA ALA A 79 0.26 12.91 -1.90
C ALA A 79 0.50 12.99 -0.38
N HIS A 80 0.07 14.07 0.28
CA HIS A 80 0.12 14.15 1.74
C HIS A 80 -0.74 13.08 2.43
N GLN A 81 -1.94 12.78 1.90
CA GLN A 81 -2.76 11.69 2.40
C GLN A 81 -2.02 10.34 2.28
N VAL A 82 -1.39 10.06 1.13
CA VAL A 82 -0.59 8.85 0.94
C VAL A 82 0.51 8.74 2.01
N ARG A 83 1.30 9.80 2.22
CA ARG A 83 2.35 9.81 3.27
C ARG A 83 1.78 9.59 4.67
N THR A 84 0.58 10.11 4.95
CA THR A 84 -0.09 9.95 6.24
C THR A 84 -0.52 8.50 6.46
N ASP A 85 -1.12 7.87 5.44
CA ASP A 85 -1.53 6.46 5.48
C ASP A 85 -0.29 5.56 5.64
N HIS A 86 0.78 5.85 4.90
CA HIS A 86 2.08 5.19 4.97
C HIS A 86 2.68 5.19 6.37
N ALA A 87 2.66 6.34 7.05
CA ALA A 87 3.15 6.46 8.43
C ALA A 87 2.28 5.63 9.39
N ALA A 88 0.95 5.73 9.27
CA ALA A 88 0.02 4.99 10.12
C ALA A 88 0.15 3.46 9.94
N ILE A 89 0.32 2.99 8.71
CA ILE A 89 0.53 1.57 8.39
C ILE A 89 1.85 1.08 8.99
N ARG A 90 2.95 1.84 8.85
CA ARG A 90 4.23 1.48 9.48
C ARG A 90 4.10 1.34 11.00
N THR A 91 3.43 2.28 11.65
CA THR A 91 3.15 2.19 13.10
C THR A 91 2.34 0.94 13.44
N ALA A 92 1.34 0.57 12.63
CA ALA A 92 0.58 -0.65 12.85
C ALA A 92 1.46 -1.92 12.73
N PHE A 93 2.38 -1.98 11.76
CA PHE A 93 3.36 -3.07 11.66
C PHE A 93 4.33 -3.13 12.86
N ASP A 94 4.78 -1.97 13.35
CA ASP A 94 5.62 -1.92 14.56
C ASP A 94 4.87 -2.43 15.80
N ASN A 95 3.59 -2.11 15.94
CA ASN A 95 2.75 -2.62 17.03
C ASN A 95 2.59 -4.15 16.97
N LEU A 96 2.52 -4.75 15.78
CA LEU A 96 2.44 -6.21 15.64
C LEU A 96 3.65 -6.94 16.23
N LYS A 97 4.83 -6.32 16.25
CA LYS A 97 6.07 -6.93 16.76
C LYS A 97 6.00 -7.20 18.27
N THR A 98 5.22 -6.40 18.99
CA THR A 98 5.10 -6.47 20.46
C THR A 98 3.69 -6.78 20.94
N ALA A 99 2.74 -7.01 20.02
CA ALA A 99 1.36 -7.35 20.33
C ALA A 99 1.25 -8.61 21.19
N THR A 100 0.43 -8.53 22.24
CA THR A 100 0.05 -9.68 23.07
C THR A 100 -0.91 -10.59 22.29
N ASP A 101 -1.01 -11.86 22.69
CA ASP A 101 -1.96 -12.80 22.06
C ASP A 101 -3.43 -12.35 22.18
N LEU A 102 -3.75 -11.53 23.21
CA LEU A 102 -5.08 -10.96 23.41
C LEU A 102 -5.40 -9.86 22.39
N ASP A 103 -4.43 -8.97 22.12
CA ASP A 103 -4.63 -7.80 21.25
C ASP A 103 -4.40 -8.14 19.76
N LEU A 104 -3.60 -9.17 19.49
CA LEU A 104 -3.12 -9.49 18.15
C LEU A 104 -4.25 -9.65 17.10
N PRO A 105 -5.36 -10.37 17.36
CA PRO A 105 -6.43 -10.50 16.37
C PRO A 105 -7.03 -9.15 15.95
N GLN A 106 -7.25 -8.25 16.91
CA GLN A 106 -7.84 -6.93 16.62
C GLN A 106 -6.85 -6.02 15.87
N GLN A 107 -5.55 -6.08 16.22
CA GLN A 107 -4.53 -5.31 15.53
C GLN A 107 -4.33 -5.77 14.08
N LEU A 108 -4.35 -7.09 13.83
CA LEU A 108 -4.28 -7.65 12.48
C LEU A 108 -5.49 -7.20 11.65
N ASP A 109 -6.70 -7.29 12.21
CA ASP A 109 -7.91 -6.87 11.52
C ASP A 109 -7.89 -5.37 11.15
N ALA A 110 -7.51 -4.52 12.12
CA ALA A 110 -7.38 -3.08 11.89
C ALA A 110 -6.36 -2.78 10.77
N LEU A 111 -5.19 -3.44 10.79
CA LEU A 111 -4.18 -3.29 9.75
C LEU A 111 -4.70 -3.76 8.38
N GLY A 112 -5.43 -4.89 8.32
CA GLY A 112 -6.05 -5.38 7.09
C GLY A 112 -7.01 -4.37 6.47
N HIS A 113 -7.84 -3.72 7.30
CA HIS A 113 -8.72 -2.64 6.86
C HIS A 113 -7.96 -1.40 6.39
N GLN A 114 -6.91 -1.00 7.10
CA GLN A 114 -6.07 0.14 6.73
C GLN A 114 -5.38 -0.09 5.37
N LEU A 115 -4.77 -1.26 5.17
CA LEU A 115 -4.14 -1.63 3.89
C LEU A 115 -5.14 -1.61 2.73
N ALA A 116 -6.32 -2.20 2.93
CA ALA A 116 -7.35 -2.22 1.90
C ALA A 116 -7.87 -0.81 1.57
N ALA A 117 -8.05 0.05 2.58
CA ALA A 117 -8.50 1.42 2.40
C ALA A 117 -7.45 2.25 1.64
N HIS A 118 -6.19 2.17 2.05
CA HIS A 118 -5.05 2.82 1.43
C HIS A 118 -4.92 2.42 -0.04
N VAL A 119 -4.82 1.11 -0.35
CA VAL A 119 -4.71 0.63 -1.74
C VAL A 119 -5.91 1.04 -2.60
N ARG A 120 -7.13 1.08 -2.04
CA ARG A 120 -8.31 1.55 -2.79
C ARG A 120 -8.25 3.04 -3.06
N PHE A 121 -7.73 3.83 -2.13
CA PHE A 121 -7.55 5.27 -2.29
C PHE A 121 -6.50 5.57 -3.36
N GLU A 122 -5.33 4.96 -3.27
CA GLU A 122 -4.26 4.95 -4.28
C GLU A 122 -4.85 4.73 -5.69
N GLU A 123 -5.48 3.56 -5.89
CA GLU A 123 -5.98 3.13 -7.19
C GLU A 123 -7.10 4.02 -7.73
N ARG A 124 -8.11 4.31 -6.90
CA ARG A 124 -9.37 4.92 -7.38
C ARG A 124 -9.33 6.43 -7.38
N VAL A 125 -8.49 7.04 -6.54
CA VAL A 125 -8.46 8.48 -6.34
C VAL A 125 -7.12 9.04 -6.77
N PHE A 126 -6.02 8.60 -6.17
CA PHE A 126 -4.72 9.23 -6.40
C PHE A 126 -4.21 8.98 -7.82
N PHE A 127 -4.09 7.73 -8.24
CA PHE A 127 -3.61 7.35 -9.57
C PHE A 127 -4.54 7.87 -10.67
N GLN A 128 -5.86 7.81 -10.45
CA GLN A 128 -6.82 8.41 -11.35
C GLN A 128 -6.56 9.92 -11.50
N LYS A 129 -6.35 10.63 -10.39
CA LYS A 129 -6.14 12.07 -10.42
C LYS A 129 -4.81 12.45 -11.07
N MET A 130 -3.76 11.66 -10.86
CA MET A 130 -2.50 11.84 -11.57
C MET A 130 -2.70 11.72 -13.07
N GLN A 131 -3.39 10.68 -13.53
CA GLN A 131 -3.68 10.48 -14.96
C GLN A 131 -4.50 11.61 -15.59
N ASP A 132 -5.39 12.24 -14.83
CA ASP A 132 -6.21 13.35 -15.33
C ASP A 132 -5.42 14.67 -15.45
N LEU A 133 -4.37 14.85 -14.64
CA LEU A 133 -3.72 16.15 -14.44
C LEU A 133 -2.27 16.20 -14.93
N LEU A 134 -1.56 15.08 -14.96
CA LEU A 134 -0.18 15.05 -15.44
C LEU A 134 -0.16 15.10 -16.96
N PRO A 135 0.58 16.05 -17.57
CA PRO A 135 0.79 16.06 -19.00
C PRO A 135 1.69 14.88 -19.42
N PRO A 136 1.66 14.44 -20.70
CA PRO A 136 2.40 13.26 -21.17
C PRO A 136 3.90 13.28 -20.82
N GLU A 137 4.54 14.45 -20.89
CA GLU A 137 5.96 14.63 -20.58
C GLU A 137 6.30 14.40 -19.11
N ALA A 138 5.35 14.55 -18.19
CA ALA A 138 5.56 14.31 -16.77
C ALA A 138 5.82 12.83 -16.46
N TRP A 139 5.38 11.93 -17.34
CA TRP A 139 5.56 10.49 -17.21
C TRP A 139 6.88 10.00 -17.80
N ILE A 140 7.57 10.83 -18.60
CA ILE A 140 8.83 10.48 -19.23
C ILE A 140 9.91 10.39 -18.13
N GLY A 141 10.61 9.26 -18.10
CA GLY A 141 11.69 9.05 -17.13
C GLY A 141 11.20 8.70 -15.72
N LEU A 142 9.91 8.42 -15.52
CA LEU A 142 9.45 7.76 -14.30
C LEU A 142 10.03 6.34 -14.27
N GLU A 143 11.16 6.18 -13.59
CA GLU A 143 11.81 4.89 -13.42
C GLU A 143 10.86 3.96 -12.69
N GLN A 144 10.44 2.86 -13.34
CA GLN A 144 9.55 1.92 -12.69
C GLN A 144 10.20 1.36 -11.42
N PRO A 145 9.40 1.05 -10.37
CA PRO A 145 9.93 0.34 -9.22
C PRO A 145 10.69 -0.89 -9.73
N GLY A 146 11.97 -0.96 -9.37
CA GLY A 146 12.84 -2.06 -9.77
C GLY A 146 12.21 -3.37 -9.31
N ARG A 147 12.49 -4.49 -9.99
CA ARG A 147 12.27 -5.79 -9.36
C ARG A 147 13.07 -5.77 -8.06
N TRP A 148 12.36 -5.65 -6.95
CA TRP A 148 12.94 -5.66 -5.62
C TRP A 148 13.51 -7.06 -5.44
N ASN A 149 14.81 -7.19 -5.71
CA ASN A 149 15.57 -8.42 -5.57
C ASN A 149 15.94 -8.61 -4.11
#